data_AF-A0AAD4BIQ7-F1
#
_entry.id   AF-A0AAD4BIQ7-F1
#
_cell.length_a   1.000
_cell.length_b   1.000
_cell.length_c   1.000
_cell.angle_alpha   90.00
_cell.angle_beta   90.00
_cell.angle_gamma   90.00
#
_symmetry.space_group_name_H-M   'P 1'
#
loop_
_entity.id
_entity.type
_entity.pdbx_description
1 polymer ?
#
loop_
_entity_poly.entity_id
_entity_poly.type
_entity_poly.pdbx_seq_one_letter_code
_entity_poly.pdbx_strand_id
1 'polypeptide(L)'
;MIIYYLASRDLGTPESHVQTNSGKNTVIKDHLKKWCTAIVGKKMFDSRFQAMPFHPGLRHWKHGISIVKQWNGTDHKQLQRVFVPALVGTPNANVIRASRALLDFVYLAQYHSHTDETLQALQDAFNDFHALKDVFIELGCRKHFNNIPKLHSLVHYVKSIRLFSSLDGFNTENSERLHIEYAKKAYAATNRKDYTIQMTKWLNRQEAVIWFNSYLRWCDSSHATGGSDDENSDDTDDTAHEADQALPPLPYRIARRPHFPGRTAQFLVQHHGAVAFVEALQKFLTNQPPQCADSTPPA
;
A
#
# COMPACT_ATOMS: atom_id res chain seq x y z
N MET A 1 21.46 8.20 2.75
CA MET A 1 21.12 9.52 3.33
C MET A 1 22.36 10.34 3.73
N ILE A 2 23.47 9.73 4.20
CA ILE A 2 24.74 10.46 4.42
C ILE A 2 25.46 10.80 3.09
N ILE A 3 25.33 9.95 2.06
CA ILE A 3 25.97 10.18 0.74
C ILE A 3 25.33 11.35 -0.03
N TYR A 4 24.01 11.60 0.12
CA TYR A 4 23.34 12.76 -0.48
C TYR A 4 23.69 14.09 0.22
N TYR A 5 24.03 14.04 1.51
CA TYR A 5 24.36 15.24 2.30
C TYR A 5 25.77 15.77 2.02
N LEU A 6 26.68 14.89 1.55
CA LEU A 6 28.05 15.28 1.20
C LEU A 6 28.16 15.82 -0.24
N ALA A 7 27.38 15.28 -1.19
CA ALA A 7 27.38 15.78 -2.57
C ALA A 7 26.66 17.14 -2.74
N SER A 8 25.72 17.48 -1.84
CA SER A 8 24.96 18.73 -1.91
C SER A 8 25.68 19.95 -1.32
N ARG A 9 26.90 19.77 -0.80
CA ARG A 9 27.66 20.85 -0.16
C ARG A 9 28.62 21.57 -1.13
N ASP A 10 28.93 20.95 -2.26
CA ASP A 10 29.90 21.47 -3.24
C ASP A 10 29.27 22.08 -4.50
N LEU A 11 27.95 21.96 -4.68
CA LEU A 11 27.24 22.57 -5.80
C LEU A 11 26.14 23.48 -5.27
N GLY A 12 26.43 24.79 -5.23
CA GLY A 12 25.50 25.85 -4.81
C GLY A 12 24.34 26.04 -5.78
N THR A 13 23.43 25.07 -5.85
CA THR A 13 22.18 25.17 -6.62
C THR A 13 20.97 25.37 -5.70
N PRO A 14 20.03 26.26 -6.05
CA PRO A 14 18.89 26.62 -5.20
C PRO A 14 17.93 25.45 -5.02
N GLU A 15 17.44 25.30 -3.79
CA GLU A 15 16.50 24.25 -3.35
C GLU A 15 15.25 24.19 -4.24
N SER A 16 15.21 23.23 -5.16
CA SER A 16 13.95 22.81 -5.77
C SER A 16 13.22 21.94 -4.74
N HIS A 17 12.05 22.40 -4.29
CA HIS A 17 11.17 21.63 -3.41
C HIS A 17 10.74 20.34 -4.11
N VAL A 18 11.47 19.25 -3.86
CA VAL A 18 11.16 17.91 -4.36
C VAL A 18 9.79 17.48 -3.83
N GLN A 19 8.82 17.34 -4.74
CA GLN A 19 7.46 16.93 -4.44
C GLN A 19 7.43 15.40 -4.23
N THR A 20 7.49 14.97 -2.98
CA THR A 20 7.51 13.54 -2.62
C THR A 20 6.10 13.01 -2.33
N ASN A 21 5.88 11.70 -2.48
CA ASN A 21 4.64 11.00 -2.09
C ASN A 21 4.25 11.22 -0.60
N SER A 22 5.19 11.66 0.25
CA SER A 22 4.93 12.13 1.61
C SER A 22 3.91 13.29 1.64
N GLY A 23 3.88 14.15 0.63
CA GLY A 23 2.94 15.27 0.51
C GLY A 23 1.48 14.84 0.50
N LYS A 24 1.14 13.84 -0.32
CA LYS A 24 -0.24 13.40 -0.65
C LYS A 24 -0.95 12.77 0.55
N ASN A 25 -0.30 11.80 1.20
CA ASN A 25 -0.85 11.12 2.38
C ASN A 25 -1.01 12.08 3.57
N THR A 26 -0.15 13.10 3.64
CA THR A 26 -0.23 14.12 4.67
C THR A 26 -1.45 15.02 4.49
N VAL A 27 -1.80 15.43 3.27
CA VAL A 27 -2.98 16.30 3.06
C VAL A 27 -4.26 15.64 3.58
N ILE A 28 -4.43 14.35 3.32
CA ILE A 28 -5.62 13.60 3.78
C ILE A 28 -5.61 13.44 5.31
N LYS A 29 -4.50 13.03 5.92
CA LYS A 29 -4.47 12.81 7.37
C LYS A 29 -4.44 14.12 8.17
N ASP A 30 -3.53 15.02 7.83
CA ASP A 30 -3.23 16.17 8.69
C ASP A 30 -4.22 17.32 8.51
N HIS A 31 -5.00 17.28 7.43
CA HIS A 31 -6.00 18.29 7.13
C HIS A 31 -7.39 17.69 6.96
N LEU A 32 -7.62 16.86 5.92
CA LEU A 32 -8.97 16.39 5.59
C LEU A 32 -9.63 15.63 6.74
N LYS A 33 -8.92 14.65 7.36
CA LYS A 33 -9.40 13.94 8.55
C LYS A 33 -9.77 14.92 9.67
N LYS A 34 -8.94 15.92 9.95
CA LYS A 34 -9.19 16.87 11.05
C LYS A 34 -10.43 17.72 10.77
N TRP A 35 -10.57 18.23 9.55
CA TRP A 35 -11.74 19.02 9.16
C TRP A 35 -13.02 18.19 9.24
N CYS A 36 -13.05 17.01 8.63
CA CYS A 36 -14.21 16.13 8.69
C CYS A 36 -14.54 15.68 10.13
N THR A 37 -13.54 15.44 10.97
CA THR A 37 -13.76 15.10 12.39
C THR A 37 -14.39 16.27 13.15
N ALA A 38 -14.04 17.51 12.83
CA ALA A 38 -14.65 18.70 13.42
C ALA A 38 -16.11 18.88 12.98
N ILE A 39 -16.42 18.62 11.71
CA ILE A 39 -17.78 18.74 11.15
C ILE A 39 -18.71 17.65 11.68
N VAL A 40 -18.27 16.38 11.59
CA VAL A 40 -19.10 15.23 11.96
C VAL A 40 -19.16 15.07 13.49
N GLY A 41 -18.12 15.52 14.20
CA GLY A 41 -17.92 15.27 15.61
C GLY A 41 -17.20 13.94 15.85
N LYS A 42 -16.20 13.97 16.73
CA LYS A 42 -15.29 12.84 17.01
C LYS A 42 -16.03 11.52 17.33
N LYS A 43 -17.01 11.57 18.23
CA LYS A 43 -17.76 10.39 18.68
C LYS A 43 -18.59 9.76 17.55
N MET A 44 -19.27 10.60 16.77
CA MET A 44 -20.07 10.15 15.62
C MET A 44 -19.18 9.61 14.50
N PHE A 45 -18.05 10.26 14.24
CA PHE A 45 -17.14 9.80 13.21
C PHE A 45 -16.55 8.43 13.59
N ASP A 46 -16.07 8.26 14.82
CA ASP A 46 -15.58 6.97 15.31
C ASP A 46 -16.67 5.89 15.30
N SER A 47 -17.93 6.19 15.66
CA SER A 47 -19.00 5.20 15.63
C SER A 47 -19.30 4.71 14.22
N ARG A 48 -19.21 5.58 13.20
CA ARG A 48 -19.36 5.19 11.79
C ARG A 48 -18.25 4.25 11.35
N PHE A 49 -17.00 4.51 11.75
CA PHE A 49 -15.89 3.61 11.48
C PHE A 49 -16.04 2.24 12.16
N GLN A 50 -16.63 2.21 13.36
CA GLN A 50 -16.92 0.97 14.09
C GLN A 50 -18.08 0.18 13.48
N ALA A 51 -19.08 0.87 12.94
CA ALA A 51 -20.25 0.26 12.31
C ALA A 51 -19.97 -0.33 10.92
N MET A 52 -18.82 -0.03 10.31
CA MET A 52 -18.50 -0.57 8.99
C MET A 52 -18.36 -2.09 9.02
N PRO A 53 -18.97 -2.80 8.06
CA PRO A 53 -18.91 -4.25 8.01
C PRO A 53 -17.47 -4.71 7.78
N PHE A 54 -17.16 -5.89 8.31
CA PHE A 54 -15.86 -6.50 8.09
C PHE A 54 -15.71 -6.94 6.63
N HIS A 55 -14.59 -6.59 6.00
CA HIS A 55 -14.23 -7.03 4.65
C HIS A 55 -12.75 -7.45 4.61
N PRO A 56 -12.40 -8.65 4.10
CA PRO A 56 -11.02 -9.06 3.87
C PRO A 56 -10.30 -8.08 2.94
N GLY A 57 -9.12 -7.59 3.35
CA GLY A 57 -8.37 -6.59 2.59
C GLY A 57 -8.69 -5.13 2.94
N LEU A 58 -9.73 -4.89 3.75
CA LEU A 58 -9.96 -3.62 4.44
C LEU A 58 -9.62 -3.74 5.92
N ARG A 59 -8.98 -2.72 6.47
CA ARG A 59 -8.80 -2.62 7.93
C ARG A 59 -10.17 -2.39 8.56
N HIS A 60 -10.43 -3.01 9.70
CA HIS A 60 -11.62 -2.71 10.49
C HIS A 60 -11.21 -1.90 11.73
N TRP A 61 -11.83 -0.74 11.95
CA TRP A 61 -11.53 0.18 13.04
C TRP A 61 -12.47 -0.05 14.23
N LYS A 62 -12.27 -1.18 14.93
CA LYS A 62 -13.11 -1.60 16.07
C LYS A 62 -13.25 -0.55 17.18
N HIS A 63 -12.25 0.33 17.32
CA HIS A 63 -12.22 1.39 18.34
C HIS A 63 -12.26 2.80 17.73
N GLY A 64 -12.64 2.92 16.44
CA GLY A 64 -12.59 4.16 15.69
C GLY A 64 -11.17 4.55 15.26
N ILE A 65 -11.05 5.73 14.65
CA ILE A 65 -9.80 6.25 14.08
C ILE A 65 -9.13 7.29 15.00
N SER A 66 -9.83 7.76 16.04
CA SER A 66 -9.29 8.74 16.97
C SER A 66 -8.22 8.19 17.91
N ILE A 67 -8.22 6.88 18.17
CA ILE A 67 -7.26 6.25 19.09
C ILE A 67 -5.86 6.09 18.47
N VAL A 68 -5.78 6.15 17.14
CA VAL A 68 -4.53 5.92 16.40
C VAL A 68 -3.62 7.14 16.53
N LYS A 69 -2.62 7.04 17.41
CA LYS A 69 -1.61 8.08 17.66
C LYS A 69 -0.55 8.15 16.55
N GLN A 70 -0.07 6.99 16.10
CA GLN A 70 0.93 6.86 15.05
C GLN A 70 0.31 6.21 13.82
N TRP A 71 0.51 6.83 12.66
CA TRP A 71 -0.03 6.37 11.39
C TRP A 71 1.13 5.97 10.48
N ASN A 72 1.14 4.73 10.02
CA ASN A 72 2.09 4.26 8.99
C ASN A 72 1.46 4.36 7.59
N GLY A 73 2.24 4.16 6.52
CA GLY A 73 1.75 4.27 5.14
C GLY A 73 0.55 3.36 4.83
N THR A 74 0.58 2.13 5.33
CA THR A 74 -0.51 1.16 5.18
C THR A 74 -1.81 1.66 5.82
N ASP A 75 -1.72 2.24 7.01
CA ASP A 75 -2.87 2.78 7.74
C ASP A 75 -3.53 3.95 6.98
N HIS A 76 -2.72 4.78 6.33
CA HIS A 76 -3.25 5.86 5.48
C HIS A 76 -4.00 5.29 4.28
N LYS A 77 -3.40 4.35 3.55
CA LYS A 77 -4.04 3.70 2.39
C LYS A 77 -5.35 3.03 2.78
N GLN A 78 -5.39 2.37 3.94
CA GLN A 78 -6.60 1.72 4.45
C GLN A 78 -7.67 2.75 4.85
N LEU A 79 -7.29 3.85 5.50
CA LEU A 79 -8.23 4.93 5.84
C LEU A 79 -8.87 5.54 4.60
N GLN A 80 -8.08 5.81 3.57
CA GLN A 80 -8.56 6.45 2.32
C GLN A 80 -9.70 5.65 1.68
N ARG A 81 -9.60 4.31 1.68
CA ARG A 81 -10.58 3.41 1.04
C ARG A 81 -11.98 3.49 1.65
N VAL A 82 -12.09 3.90 2.90
CA VAL A 82 -13.34 3.89 3.66
C VAL A 82 -13.78 5.28 4.12
N PHE A 83 -13.01 6.32 3.75
CA PHE A 83 -13.18 7.65 4.29
C PHE A 83 -14.51 8.28 3.85
N VAL A 84 -14.84 8.20 2.55
CA VAL A 84 -16.10 8.74 2.01
C VAL A 84 -17.33 8.06 2.62
N PRO A 85 -17.41 6.72 2.71
CA PRO A 85 -18.50 6.05 3.43
C PRO A 85 -18.69 6.55 4.87
N ALA A 86 -17.60 6.82 5.60
CA ALA A 86 -17.68 7.35 6.97
C ALA A 86 -18.24 8.79 7.04
N LEU A 87 -18.25 9.53 5.94
CA LEU A 87 -18.85 10.87 5.87
C LEU A 87 -20.35 10.86 5.55
N VAL A 88 -20.91 9.71 5.15
CA VAL A 88 -22.35 9.61 4.83
C VAL A 88 -23.19 9.97 6.06
N GLY A 89 -24.25 10.76 5.84
CA GLY A 89 -25.07 11.34 6.91
C GLY A 89 -24.50 12.63 7.50
N THR A 90 -23.52 13.26 6.84
CA THR A 90 -23.15 14.65 7.12
C THR A 90 -24.19 15.57 6.47
N PRO A 91 -24.72 16.59 7.16
CA PRO A 91 -25.82 17.43 6.64
C PRO A 91 -25.41 18.25 5.41
N ASN A 92 -24.13 18.55 5.27
CA ASN A 92 -23.60 19.30 4.13
C ASN A 92 -23.00 18.36 3.08
N ALA A 93 -23.71 18.21 1.95
CA ALA A 93 -23.28 17.36 0.83
C ALA A 93 -21.98 17.84 0.17
N ASN A 94 -21.68 19.14 0.21
CA ASN A 94 -20.45 19.70 -0.37
C ASN A 94 -19.22 19.22 0.38
N VAL A 95 -19.31 18.93 1.68
CA VAL A 95 -18.22 18.33 2.46
C VAL A 95 -17.85 16.96 1.91
N ILE A 96 -18.87 16.14 1.60
CA ILE A 96 -18.67 14.79 1.05
C ILE A 96 -18.07 14.90 -0.35
N ARG A 97 -18.62 15.79 -1.21
CA ARG A 97 -18.13 16.00 -2.58
C ARG A 97 -16.69 16.52 -2.60
N ALA A 98 -16.35 17.52 -1.78
CA ALA A 98 -14.99 18.03 -1.68
C ALA A 98 -14.01 16.95 -1.17
N SER A 99 -14.42 16.20 -0.14
CA SER A 99 -13.59 15.12 0.41
C SER A 99 -13.34 14.02 -0.62
N ARG A 100 -14.38 13.66 -1.40
CA ARG A 100 -14.28 12.71 -2.49
C ARG A 100 -13.36 13.22 -3.60
N ALA A 101 -13.55 14.45 -4.08
CA ALA A 101 -12.72 15.04 -5.13
C ALA A 101 -11.23 15.04 -4.74
N LEU A 102 -10.91 15.35 -3.48
CA LEU A 102 -9.53 15.29 -2.98
C LEU A 102 -8.98 13.85 -2.93
N LEU A 103 -9.82 12.87 -2.56
CA LEU A 103 -9.42 11.46 -2.56
C LEU A 103 -9.21 10.94 -3.97
N ASP A 104 -10.11 11.26 -4.90
CA ASP A 104 -10.02 10.90 -6.32
C ASP A 104 -8.72 11.47 -6.92
N PHE A 105 -8.39 12.73 -6.62
CA PHE A 105 -7.11 13.34 -6.98
C PHE A 105 -5.92 12.52 -6.44
N VAL A 106 -5.94 12.17 -5.15
CA VAL A 106 -4.83 11.42 -4.53
C VAL A 106 -4.70 10.01 -5.10
N TYR A 107 -5.81 9.35 -5.43
CA TYR A 107 -5.80 8.03 -6.06
C TYR A 107 -5.23 8.09 -7.48
N LEU A 108 -5.70 9.03 -8.30
CA LEU A 108 -5.19 9.23 -9.65
C LEU A 108 -3.70 9.58 -9.64
N ALA A 109 -3.27 10.46 -8.72
CA ALA A 109 -1.86 10.83 -8.59
C ALA A 109 -0.94 9.68 -8.12
N GLN A 110 -1.48 8.51 -7.75
CA GLN A 110 -0.72 7.32 -7.38
C GLN A 110 -0.54 6.34 -8.53
N TYR A 111 -1.07 6.63 -9.73
CA TYR A 111 -0.89 5.74 -10.86
C TYR A 111 0.58 5.71 -11.31
N HIS A 112 1.06 4.51 -11.64
CA HIS A 112 2.44 4.31 -12.11
C HIS A 112 2.64 4.79 -13.55
N SER A 113 1.54 4.94 -14.30
CA SER A 113 1.52 5.45 -15.66
C SER A 113 0.27 6.30 -15.85
N HIS A 114 0.36 7.31 -16.70
CA HIS A 114 -0.69 8.27 -16.96
C HIS A 114 -0.95 8.39 -18.46
N THR A 115 -2.21 8.33 -18.84
CA THR A 115 -2.71 8.76 -20.16
C THR A 115 -3.25 10.18 -20.09
N ASP A 116 -3.50 10.80 -21.24
CA ASP A 116 -4.12 12.12 -21.29
C ASP A 116 -5.49 12.16 -20.61
N GLU A 117 -6.28 11.09 -20.70
CA GLU A 117 -7.57 10.97 -20.02
C GLU A 117 -7.38 10.95 -18.49
N THR A 118 -6.39 10.20 -17.98
CA THR A 118 -6.13 10.16 -16.53
C THR A 118 -5.58 11.47 -16.00
N LEU A 119 -4.81 12.21 -16.81
CA LEU A 119 -4.32 13.55 -16.45
C LEU A 119 -5.45 14.58 -16.44
N GLN A 120 -6.38 14.49 -17.40
CA GLN A 120 -7.57 15.31 -17.41
C GLN A 120 -8.43 15.02 -16.17
N ALA A 121 -8.69 13.75 -15.88
CA ALA A 121 -9.43 13.35 -14.67
C ALA A 121 -8.75 13.83 -13.38
N LEU A 122 -7.41 13.81 -13.33
CA LEU A 122 -6.64 14.32 -12.20
C LEU A 122 -6.84 15.83 -12.03
N GLN A 123 -6.81 16.59 -13.13
CA GLN A 123 -7.05 18.03 -13.12
C GLN A 123 -8.50 18.36 -12.73
N ASP A 124 -9.47 17.60 -13.24
CA ASP A 124 -10.88 17.78 -12.94
C ASP A 124 -11.17 17.52 -11.45
N ALA A 125 -10.61 16.44 -10.89
CA ALA A 125 -10.71 16.16 -9.46
C ALA A 125 -10.12 17.28 -8.59
N PHE A 126 -9.02 17.90 -9.04
CA PHE A 126 -8.45 19.07 -8.36
C PHE A 126 -9.36 20.30 -8.46
N ASN A 127 -9.93 20.56 -9.63
CA ASN A 127 -10.83 21.68 -9.89
C ASN A 127 -12.11 21.54 -9.05
N ASP A 128 -12.71 20.34 -9.00
CA ASP A 128 -13.87 20.03 -8.18
C ASP A 128 -13.59 20.25 -6.69
N PHE A 129 -12.42 19.81 -6.21
CA PHE A 129 -12.00 20.11 -4.85
C PHE A 129 -11.88 21.62 -4.63
N HIS A 130 -11.26 22.35 -5.56
CA HIS A 130 -11.09 23.80 -5.45
C HIS A 130 -12.40 24.58 -5.48
N ALA A 131 -13.38 24.15 -6.26
CA ALA A 131 -14.71 24.76 -6.31
C ALA A 131 -15.50 24.56 -5.01
N LEU A 132 -15.23 23.46 -4.28
CA LEU A 132 -16.02 23.07 -3.11
C LEU A 132 -15.30 23.29 -1.77
N LYS A 133 -13.99 23.52 -1.76
CA LYS A 133 -13.19 23.60 -0.51
C LYS A 133 -13.65 24.68 0.46
N ASP A 134 -14.28 25.75 -0.01
CA ASP A 134 -14.69 26.87 0.83
C ASP A 134 -15.78 26.47 1.84
N VAL A 135 -16.46 25.34 1.62
CA VAL A 135 -17.35 24.72 2.60
C VAL A 135 -16.66 24.47 3.95
N PHE A 136 -15.36 24.18 3.96
CA PHE A 136 -14.61 23.97 5.20
C PHE A 136 -14.32 25.29 5.94
N ILE A 137 -14.34 26.42 5.23
CA ILE A 137 -14.25 27.75 5.83
C ILE A 137 -15.60 28.19 6.38
N GLU A 138 -16.66 28.02 5.58
CA GLU A 138 -18.05 28.34 5.97
C GLU A 138 -18.47 27.60 7.25
N LEU A 139 -18.10 26.33 7.37
CA LEU A 139 -18.37 25.50 8.56
C LEU A 139 -17.39 25.75 9.72
N GLY A 140 -16.55 26.77 9.64
CA GLY A 140 -15.64 27.18 10.71
C GLY A 140 -14.49 26.21 11.01
N CYS A 141 -14.25 25.21 10.15
CA CYS A 141 -13.17 24.23 10.36
C CYS A 141 -11.79 24.81 10.08
N ARG A 142 -11.74 25.90 9.30
CA ARG A 142 -10.50 26.59 8.95
C ARG A 142 -10.77 28.06 8.58
N LYS A 143 -9.76 28.92 8.73
CA LYS A 143 -9.84 30.34 8.34
C LYS A 143 -9.49 30.60 6.87
N HIS A 144 -8.47 29.94 6.34
CA HIS A 144 -8.01 30.08 4.94
C HIS A 144 -7.13 28.89 4.52
N PHE A 145 -6.93 28.70 3.21
CA PHE A 145 -6.13 27.62 2.63
C PHE A 145 -4.66 27.99 2.34
N ASN A 146 -4.28 29.27 2.40
CA ASN A 146 -2.97 29.76 1.95
C ASN A 146 -1.76 29.15 2.70
N ASN A 147 -1.91 28.77 3.97
CA ASN A 147 -0.81 28.21 4.78
C ASN A 147 -0.78 26.67 4.75
N ILE A 148 -1.00 26.07 3.58
CA ILE A 148 -0.84 24.62 3.39
C ILE A 148 0.07 24.36 2.19
N PRO A 149 1.41 24.37 2.39
CA PRO A 149 2.35 24.12 1.31
C PRO A 149 2.06 22.82 0.54
N LYS A 150 1.63 21.77 1.25
CA LYS A 150 1.29 20.46 0.65
C LYS A 150 0.01 20.46 -0.19
N LEU A 151 -0.92 21.38 0.09
CA LEU A 151 -2.13 21.54 -0.73
C LEU A 151 -1.81 22.39 -1.95
N HIS A 152 -0.99 23.43 -1.78
CA HIS A 152 -0.50 24.25 -2.89
C HIS A 152 0.35 23.43 -3.87
N SER A 153 1.17 22.50 -3.37
CA SER A 153 1.98 21.65 -4.25
C SER A 153 1.15 20.78 -5.21
N LEU A 154 -0.12 20.48 -4.87
CA LEU A 154 -1.01 19.72 -5.75
C LEU A 154 -1.28 20.43 -7.08
N VAL A 155 -1.25 21.76 -7.10
CA VAL A 155 -1.41 22.59 -8.32
C VAL A 155 -0.39 22.22 -9.40
N HIS A 156 0.79 21.79 -8.98
CA HIS A 156 1.90 21.52 -9.89
C HIS A 156 1.92 20.08 -10.39
N TYR A 157 1.07 19.17 -9.88
CA TYR A 157 1.21 17.74 -10.13
C TYR A 157 1.03 17.37 -11.59
N VAL A 158 0.02 17.90 -12.28
CA VAL A 158 -0.21 17.61 -13.70
C VAL A 158 0.99 18.04 -14.54
N LYS A 159 1.53 19.24 -14.26
CA LYS A 159 2.74 19.74 -14.92
C LYS A 159 3.95 18.86 -14.60
N SER A 160 4.17 18.51 -13.34
CA SER A 160 5.27 17.64 -12.93
C SER A 160 5.19 16.26 -13.58
N ILE A 161 3.99 15.67 -13.69
CA ILE A 161 3.80 14.38 -14.34
C ILE A 161 4.15 14.45 -15.83
N ARG A 162 3.76 15.52 -16.52
CA ARG A 162 4.10 15.70 -17.94
C ARG A 162 5.61 15.90 -18.18
N LEU A 163 6.30 16.60 -17.29
CA LEU A 163 7.74 16.84 -17.45
C LEU A 163 8.60 15.65 -17.04
N PHE A 164 8.17 14.90 -16.02
CA PHE A 164 9.02 13.94 -15.34
C PHE A 164 8.44 12.53 -15.26
N SER A 165 7.37 12.25 -16.02
CA SER A 165 6.60 11.00 -15.95
C SER A 165 5.95 10.78 -14.57
N SER A 166 5.66 9.54 -14.20
CA SER A 166 4.88 9.24 -13.00
C SER A 166 5.53 9.71 -11.70
N LEU A 167 4.67 10.00 -10.71
CA LEU A 167 5.11 10.53 -9.41
C LEU A 167 5.82 9.49 -8.53
N ASP A 168 5.88 8.22 -8.94
CA ASP A 168 6.56 7.17 -8.18
C ASP A 168 8.09 7.33 -8.20
N GLY A 169 8.64 7.88 -9.29
CA GLY A 169 10.07 8.22 -9.39
C GLY A 169 10.54 9.25 -8.35
N PHE A 170 9.61 10.03 -7.77
CA PHE A 170 9.88 11.05 -6.75
C PHE A 170 9.61 10.57 -5.32
N ASN A 171 9.34 9.28 -5.15
CA ASN A 171 9.02 8.71 -3.85
C ASN A 171 10.28 8.50 -2.99
N THR A 172 10.21 8.87 -1.71
CA THR A 172 11.28 8.61 -0.75
C THR A 172 11.22 7.20 -0.17
N GLU A 173 10.18 6.41 -0.46
CA GLU A 173 10.08 5.02 0.02
C GLU A 173 11.29 4.18 -0.45
N ASN A 174 11.76 4.39 -1.69
CA ASN A 174 12.95 3.70 -2.19
C ASN A 174 14.21 4.10 -1.42
N SER A 175 14.44 5.40 -1.20
CA SER A 175 15.60 5.87 -0.43
C SER A 175 15.51 5.51 1.06
N GLU A 176 14.31 5.45 1.64
CA GLU A 176 14.06 4.97 2.99
C GLU A 176 14.33 3.47 3.13
N ARG A 177 13.89 2.66 2.16
CA ARG A 177 14.19 1.22 2.10
C ARG A 177 15.69 0.97 1.97
N LEU A 178 16.36 1.68 1.07
CA LEU A 178 17.82 1.63 0.92
C LEU A 178 18.54 2.03 2.21
N HIS A 179 18.02 3.02 2.94
CA HIS A 179 18.59 3.41 4.23
C HIS A 179 18.39 2.34 5.32
N ILE A 180 17.27 1.61 5.32
CA ILE A 180 17.09 0.46 6.21
C ILE A 180 18.11 -0.63 5.87
N GLU A 181 18.18 -1.02 4.60
CA GLU A 181 19.03 -2.12 4.13
C GLU A 181 20.52 -1.81 4.29
N TYR A 182 20.97 -0.66 3.81
CA TYR A 182 22.40 -0.36 3.71
C TYR A 182 22.97 0.47 4.86
N ALA A 183 22.13 1.17 5.63
CA ALA A 183 22.61 1.93 6.79
C ALA A 183 22.22 1.25 8.11
N LYS A 184 20.93 0.96 8.35
CA LYS A 184 20.50 0.42 9.65
C LYS A 184 21.00 -1.00 9.90
N LYS A 185 20.85 -1.91 8.93
CA LYS A 185 21.37 -3.29 9.09
C LYS A 185 22.89 -3.31 9.19
N ALA A 186 23.57 -2.56 8.32
CA ALA A 186 25.02 -2.42 8.37
C ALA A 186 25.50 -1.89 9.73
N TYR A 187 24.89 -0.83 10.25
CA TYR A 187 25.23 -0.27 11.56
C TYR A 187 24.97 -1.25 12.71
N ALA A 188 23.84 -1.96 12.66
CA ALA A 188 23.49 -2.98 13.65
C ALA A 188 24.48 -4.16 13.68
N ALA A 189 25.11 -4.47 12.54
CA ALA A 189 26.14 -5.50 12.41
C ALA A 189 27.54 -5.05 12.88
N THR A 190 27.71 -3.78 13.27
CA THR A 190 29.00 -3.27 13.80
C THR A 190 29.08 -3.34 15.32
N ASN A 191 30.30 -3.25 15.85
CA ASN A 191 30.52 -3.03 17.28
C ASN A 191 30.35 -1.55 17.71
N ARG A 192 29.83 -0.68 16.82
CA ARG A 192 29.59 0.77 17.00
C ARG A 192 30.84 1.64 17.24
N LYS A 193 32.04 1.08 17.15
CA LYS A 193 33.31 1.82 17.18
C LYS A 193 33.90 1.89 15.77
N ASP A 194 34.30 3.07 15.30
CA ASP A 194 34.79 3.25 13.91
C ASP A 194 33.87 2.59 12.87
N TYR A 195 32.56 2.79 13.06
CA TYR A 195 31.50 2.04 12.40
C TYR A 195 31.48 2.24 10.88
N THR A 196 32.01 3.35 10.36
CA THR A 196 32.07 3.64 8.92
C THR A 196 32.86 2.56 8.17
N ILE A 197 34.07 2.22 8.64
CA ILE A 197 34.91 1.18 8.02
C ILE A 197 34.21 -0.19 8.08
N GLN A 198 33.57 -0.49 9.21
CA GLN A 198 32.86 -1.76 9.40
C GLN A 198 31.62 -1.86 8.52
N MET A 199 30.86 -0.77 8.38
CA MET A 199 29.70 -0.71 7.48
C MET A 199 30.13 -0.87 6.03
N THR A 200 31.20 -0.20 5.59
CA THR A 200 31.74 -0.39 4.22
C THR A 200 32.17 -1.84 3.98
N LYS A 201 32.88 -2.46 4.93
CA LYS A 201 33.26 -3.88 4.83
C LYS A 201 32.04 -4.80 4.80
N TRP A 202 31.01 -4.49 5.58
CA TRP A 202 29.76 -5.24 5.58
C TRP A 202 29.05 -5.16 4.23
N LEU A 203 28.97 -3.95 3.64
CA LEU A 203 28.37 -3.74 2.31
C LEU A 203 29.11 -4.51 1.22
N ASN A 204 30.45 -4.43 1.17
CA ASN A 204 31.25 -5.18 0.19
C ASN A 204 31.01 -6.69 0.29
N ARG A 205 30.82 -7.23 1.51
CA ARG A 205 30.49 -8.64 1.71
C ARG A 205 29.08 -8.98 1.22
N GLN A 206 28.09 -8.12 1.47
CA GLN A 206 26.74 -8.32 0.97
C GLN A 206 26.71 -8.30 -0.56
N GLU A 207 27.41 -7.35 -1.19
CA GLU A 207 27.56 -7.32 -2.65
C GLU A 207 28.17 -8.63 -3.15
N ALA A 208 29.32 -9.06 -2.62
CA ALA A 208 29.96 -10.31 -3.06
C ALA A 208 29.02 -11.54 -2.98
N VAL A 209 28.21 -11.64 -1.92
CA VAL A 209 27.21 -12.71 -1.79
C VAL A 209 26.11 -12.59 -2.84
N ILE A 210 25.58 -11.38 -3.09
CA ILE A 210 24.54 -11.15 -4.11
C ILE A 210 25.06 -11.51 -5.50
N TRP A 211 26.28 -11.08 -5.85
CA TRP A 211 26.93 -11.41 -7.11
C TRP A 211 27.11 -12.92 -7.27
N PHE A 212 27.57 -13.60 -6.22
CA PHE A 212 27.75 -15.05 -6.25
C PHE A 212 26.42 -15.81 -6.37
N ASN A 213 25.38 -15.40 -5.64
CA ASN A 213 24.04 -15.99 -5.79
C ASN A 213 23.47 -15.78 -7.19
N SER A 214 23.70 -14.62 -7.80
CA SER A 214 23.28 -14.33 -9.18
C SER A 214 23.99 -15.25 -10.17
N TYR A 215 25.28 -15.50 -9.96
CA TYR A 215 26.05 -16.47 -10.74
C TYR A 215 25.50 -17.90 -10.61
N LEU A 216 25.22 -18.36 -9.39
CA LEU A 216 24.64 -19.69 -9.16
C LEU A 216 23.30 -19.86 -9.90
N ARG A 217 22.40 -18.87 -9.79
CA ARG A 217 21.11 -18.89 -10.50
C ARG A 217 21.27 -18.97 -12.02
N TRP A 218 22.26 -18.27 -12.58
CA TRP A 218 22.56 -18.31 -14.00
C TRP A 218 23.10 -19.68 -14.46
N CYS A 219 23.92 -20.33 -13.64
CA CYS A 219 24.35 -21.71 -13.91
C CYS A 219 23.17 -22.69 -13.90
N ASP A 220 22.29 -22.58 -12.91
CA ASP A 220 21.13 -23.46 -12.77
C ASP A 220 20.14 -23.32 -13.94
N SER A 221 19.90 -22.09 -14.44
CA SER A 221 19.07 -21.85 -15.63
C SER A 221 19.73 -22.33 -16.94
N SER A 222 21.07 -22.29 -17.01
CA SER A 222 21.83 -22.81 -18.16
C SER A 222 21.85 -24.34 -18.21
N HIS A 223 21.70 -25.02 -17.07
CA HIS A 223 21.58 -26.49 -17.03
C HIS A 223 20.14 -26.99 -17.30
N ALA A 224 19.12 -26.16 -17.08
CA ALA A 224 17.72 -26.49 -17.39
C ALA A 224 17.40 -26.48 -18.90
N THR A 225 18.23 -25.83 -19.73
CA THR A 225 18.06 -25.72 -21.19
C THR A 225 18.83 -26.77 -21.99
N GLY A 226 19.50 -27.72 -21.32
CA GLY A 226 20.28 -28.80 -21.96
C GLY A 226 19.50 -30.09 -22.26
N GLY A 227 18.17 -30.09 -22.21
CA GLY A 227 17.38 -31.32 -22.35
C GLY A 227 15.90 -31.10 -22.63
N SER A 228 15.57 -30.49 -23.76
CA SER A 228 14.44 -30.82 -24.65
C SER A 228 14.26 -29.69 -25.65
N ASP A 229 14.42 -30.01 -26.93
CA ASP A 229 13.84 -29.23 -28.01
C ASP A 229 12.31 -29.28 -27.83
N ASP A 230 11.69 -28.15 -27.54
CA ASP A 230 10.38 -27.81 -28.09
C ASP A 230 10.13 -26.31 -27.95
N GLU A 231 9.80 -25.71 -29.09
CA GLU A 231 9.52 -24.30 -29.29
C GLU A 231 8.32 -23.84 -28.44
N ASN A 232 8.43 -22.66 -27.82
CA ASN A 232 7.63 -21.46 -28.11
C ASN A 232 7.34 -20.59 -26.86
N SER A 233 7.33 -19.27 -27.10
CA SER A 233 6.55 -18.25 -26.39
C SER A 233 7.05 -17.60 -25.08
N ASP A 234 7.69 -16.46 -25.30
CA ASP A 234 7.24 -15.11 -24.86
C ASP A 234 7.72 -14.55 -23.51
N ASP A 235 8.15 -13.30 -23.62
CA ASP A 235 8.77 -12.44 -22.62
C ASP A 235 7.91 -12.25 -21.37
N THR A 236 8.49 -12.43 -20.19
CA THR A 236 8.16 -11.58 -19.03
C THR A 236 9.36 -11.46 -18.09
N ASP A 237 9.92 -10.26 -18.07
CA ASP A 237 10.77 -9.71 -17.02
C ASP A 237 9.93 -9.56 -15.74
N ASP A 238 10.35 -10.16 -14.61
CA ASP A 238 10.30 -9.48 -13.31
C ASP A 238 10.98 -10.25 -12.16
N THR A 239 11.96 -9.58 -11.57
CA THR A 239 12.26 -9.45 -10.14
C THR A 239 11.85 -10.58 -9.15
N ALA A 240 12.81 -11.46 -8.80
CA ALA A 240 12.67 -12.39 -7.67
C ALA A 240 13.57 -12.01 -6.47
N HIS A 241 12.97 -11.27 -5.54
CA HIS A 241 13.38 -11.20 -4.14
C HIS A 241 13.29 -12.59 -3.49
N GLU A 242 14.40 -13.05 -2.92
CA GLU A 242 14.46 -14.22 -2.03
C GLU A 242 13.61 -13.96 -0.77
N ALA A 243 12.62 -14.81 -0.53
CA ALA A 243 11.91 -14.93 0.73
C ALA A 243 11.96 -16.39 1.20
N ASP A 244 12.16 -16.53 2.51
CA ASP A 244 12.19 -17.73 3.35
C ASP A 244 11.54 -18.99 2.79
N GLN A 245 12.21 -20.12 3.05
CA GLN A 245 11.66 -21.47 2.92
C GLN A 245 10.41 -21.64 3.78
N ALA A 246 9.26 -21.31 3.21
CA ALA A 246 7.95 -21.81 3.59
C ALA A 246 7.49 -22.76 2.49
N LEU A 247 6.77 -23.82 2.89
CA LEU A 247 6.07 -24.76 2.01
C LEU A 247 5.49 -24.04 0.79
N PRO A 248 5.55 -24.64 -0.42
CA PRO A 248 5.10 -24.00 -1.65
C PRO A 248 3.70 -23.41 -1.42
N PRO A 249 3.48 -22.12 -1.74
CA PRO A 249 2.21 -21.49 -1.50
C PRO A 249 1.16 -22.28 -2.27
N LEU A 250 0.15 -22.80 -1.55
CA LEU A 250 -1.03 -23.36 -2.19
C LEU A 250 -1.53 -22.35 -3.23
N PRO A 251 -1.93 -22.79 -4.44
CA PRO A 251 -2.31 -21.89 -5.55
C PRO A 251 -3.54 -21.02 -5.25
N TYR A 252 -4.11 -21.15 -4.06
CA TYR A 252 -5.25 -20.39 -3.58
C TYR A 252 -5.03 -19.95 -2.13
N ARG A 253 -5.36 -18.69 -1.87
CA ARG A 253 -5.27 -18.08 -0.54
C ARG A 253 -6.60 -18.24 0.18
N ILE A 254 -6.66 -19.12 1.18
CA ILE A 254 -7.88 -19.33 1.98
C ILE A 254 -8.02 -18.19 3.01
N ALA A 255 -9.21 -17.60 3.11
CA ALA A 255 -9.52 -16.63 4.15
C ALA A 255 -9.52 -17.32 5.53
N ARG A 256 -8.75 -16.77 6.49
CA ARG A 256 -8.71 -17.26 7.88
C ARG A 256 -10.08 -17.27 8.58
N ARG A 257 -11.02 -16.46 8.07
CA ARG A 257 -12.43 -16.44 8.49
C ARG A 257 -13.29 -16.32 7.25
N PRO A 258 -14.12 -17.33 6.91
CA PRO A 258 -15.00 -17.25 5.76
C PRO A 258 -16.07 -16.16 5.98
N HIS A 259 -16.44 -15.46 4.91
CA HIS A 259 -17.48 -14.42 4.94
C HIS A 259 -18.83 -14.96 5.43
N PHE A 260 -19.10 -16.23 5.14
CA PHE A 260 -20.33 -16.92 5.47
C PHE A 260 -20.01 -18.26 6.14
N PRO A 261 -19.80 -18.30 7.47
CA PRO A 261 -19.60 -19.55 8.18
C PRO A 261 -20.89 -20.39 8.19
N GLY A 262 -20.77 -21.72 8.15
CA GLY A 262 -21.91 -22.63 8.32
C GLY A 262 -22.91 -22.66 7.15
N ARG A 263 -22.46 -22.48 5.91
CA ARG A 263 -23.32 -22.60 4.72
C ARG A 263 -23.44 -24.04 4.25
N THR A 264 -24.62 -24.39 3.73
CA THR A 264 -24.88 -25.71 3.12
C THR A 264 -24.18 -25.81 1.76
N ALA A 265 -23.84 -27.03 1.33
CA ALA A 265 -23.26 -27.25 0.00
C ALA A 265 -24.18 -26.73 -1.12
N GLN A 266 -25.50 -26.86 -0.96
CA GLN A 266 -26.48 -26.35 -1.92
C GLN A 266 -26.44 -24.82 -2.07
N PHE A 267 -26.21 -24.09 -0.97
CA PHE A 267 -26.04 -22.63 -1.00
C PHE A 267 -24.78 -22.23 -1.81
N LEU A 268 -23.70 -22.99 -1.69
CA LEU A 268 -22.46 -22.75 -2.44
C LEU A 268 -22.67 -22.96 -3.96
N VAL A 269 -23.44 -23.98 -4.34
CA VAL A 269 -23.79 -24.24 -5.75
C VAL A 269 -24.64 -23.11 -6.32
N GLN A 270 -25.68 -22.68 -5.61
CA GLN A 270 -26.65 -21.70 -6.10
C GLN A 270 -26.12 -20.26 -6.14
N HIS A 271 -25.35 -19.84 -5.13
CA HIS A 271 -24.93 -18.44 -4.99
C HIS A 271 -23.46 -18.17 -5.34
N HIS A 272 -22.63 -19.20 -5.36
CA HIS A 272 -21.19 -19.07 -5.65
C HIS A 272 -20.74 -19.85 -6.89
N GLY A 273 -21.68 -20.45 -7.65
CA GLY A 273 -21.37 -21.18 -8.88
C GLY A 273 -20.51 -22.43 -8.66
N ALA A 274 -20.41 -22.92 -7.42
CA ALA A 274 -19.51 -24.00 -7.04
C ALA A 274 -20.13 -25.37 -7.35
N VAL A 275 -20.49 -25.61 -8.62
CA VAL A 275 -21.28 -26.79 -9.06
C VAL A 275 -20.55 -28.11 -8.80
N ALA A 276 -19.21 -28.10 -8.95
CA ALA A 276 -18.36 -29.27 -8.71
C ALA A 276 -17.93 -29.42 -7.24
N PHE A 277 -18.38 -28.56 -6.32
CA PHE A 277 -17.92 -28.56 -4.93
C PHE A 277 -18.21 -29.89 -4.22
N VAL A 278 -19.40 -30.47 -4.42
CA VAL A 278 -19.79 -31.73 -3.78
C VAL A 278 -18.94 -32.88 -4.31
N GLU A 279 -18.72 -32.94 -5.62
CA GLU A 279 -17.90 -33.98 -6.26
C GLU A 279 -16.42 -33.87 -5.85
N ALA A 280 -15.88 -32.65 -5.82
CA ALA A 280 -14.51 -32.40 -5.37
C ALA A 280 -14.33 -32.73 -3.88
N LEU A 281 -15.31 -32.40 -3.04
CA LEU A 281 -15.30 -32.75 -1.61
C LEU A 281 -15.38 -34.27 -1.41
N GLN A 282 -16.21 -34.97 -2.19
CA GLN A 282 -16.27 -36.43 -2.17
C GLN A 282 -14.93 -37.06 -2.58
N LYS A 283 -14.33 -36.60 -3.68
CA LYS A 283 -12.99 -37.05 -4.13
C LYS A 283 -11.92 -36.78 -3.08
N PHE A 284 -11.96 -35.63 -2.43
CA PHE A 284 -11.03 -35.29 -1.35
C PHE A 284 -11.17 -36.25 -0.16
N LEU A 285 -12.40 -36.50 0.31
CA LEU A 285 -12.66 -37.40 1.43
C LEU A 285 -12.34 -38.87 1.12
N THR A 286 -12.48 -39.30 -0.14
CA THR A 286 -12.10 -40.66 -0.57
C THR A 286 -10.58 -40.82 -0.67
N ASN A 287 -9.86 -39.78 -1.12
CA ASN A 287 -8.40 -39.81 -1.27
C ASN A 287 -7.65 -39.51 0.03
N GLN A 288 -8.28 -38.85 1.00
CA GLN A 288 -7.74 -38.57 2.33
C GLN A 288 -8.80 -38.92 3.40
N PRO A 289 -8.92 -40.21 3.78
CA PRO A 289 -9.81 -40.57 4.87
C PRO A 289 -9.35 -39.84 6.15
N PRO A 290 -10.28 -39.29 6.94
CA PRO A 290 -9.92 -38.71 8.22
C PRO A 290 -9.24 -39.78 9.07
N GLN A 291 -8.04 -39.49 9.60
CA GLN A 291 -7.41 -40.33 10.60
C GLN A 291 -8.40 -40.47 11.76
N CYS A 292 -8.94 -41.68 11.92
CA CYS A 292 -9.82 -42.01 13.02
C CYS A 292 -9.00 -41.82 14.31
N ALA A 293 -9.33 -40.81 15.11
CA ALA A 293 -8.77 -40.70 16.45
C ALA A 293 -9.24 -41.95 17.22
N ASP A 294 -8.31 -42.84 17.53
CA ASP A 294 -8.57 -44.05 18.29
C ASP A 294 -9.36 -43.72 19.56
N SER A 295 -10.54 -44.33 19.66
CA SER A 295 -11.35 -44.36 20.86
C SER A 295 -10.58 -45.10 21.95
N THR A 296 -10.06 -44.40 22.95
CA THR A 296 -9.59 -45.00 24.19
C THR A 296 -10.76 -45.69 24.89
N PRO A 297 -10.71 -47.00 25.19
CA PRO A 297 -11.78 -47.67 25.93
C PRO A 297 -11.81 -47.21 27.39
N PRO A 298 -12.99 -47.22 28.04
CA PRO A 298 -13.11 -46.79 29.43
C PRO A 298 -12.48 -47.81 30.38
N ALA A 299 -11.72 -47.32 31.34
CA ALA A 299 -11.37 -48.01 32.58
C ALA A 299 -12.04 -47.29 33.75
#